data_AF-A0A528AF48-F1
#
_entry.id   AF-A0A528AF48-F1
#
_cell.length_a   1.000
_cell.length_b   1.000
_cell.length_c   1.000
_cell.angle_alpha   90.00
_cell.angle_beta   90.00
_cell.angle_gamma   90.00
#
_symmetry.space_group_name_H-M   'P 1'
#
loop_
_entity.id
_entity.type
_entity.pdbx_description
1 polymer ?
#
loop_
_entity_poly.entity_id
_entity_poly.type
_entity_poly.pdbx_seq_one_letter_code
_entity_poly.pdbx_strand_id
1 'polypeptide(L)' 'MAEKVLPTIRISYCVQCHWLLRAGWMAQELLSTFATDLGEVTLVPGTGGIFTISCNDTLIWD' A
#
# COMPACT_ATOMS: atom_id res chain seq x y z
N MET A 1 22.07 18.57 -5.64
CA MET A 1 21.78 17.33 -4.90
C MET A 1 20.58 16.71 -5.56
N ALA A 2 20.69 15.50 -6.10
CA ALA A 2 19.55 14.84 -6.73
C ALA A 2 18.60 14.34 -5.64
N GLU A 3 17.34 14.70 -5.72
CA GLU A 3 16.28 14.21 -4.84
C GLU A 3 16.09 12.71 -5.10
N LYS A 4 16.29 11.87 -4.08
CA LYS A 4 16.05 10.42 -4.17
C LYS A 4 14.54 10.22 -4.24
N VAL A 5 14.01 9.87 -5.41
CA VAL A 5 12.60 9.49 -5.57
C VAL A 5 12.39 8.21 -4.76
N LEU A 6 11.62 8.30 -3.68
CA LEU A 6 11.29 7.14 -2.86
C LEU A 6 10.09 6.40 -3.47
N PRO A 7 10.09 5.06 -3.42
CA PRO A 7 8.95 4.26 -3.87
C PRO A 7 7.68 4.55 -3.06
N THR A 8 6.54 4.50 -3.74
CA THR A 8 5.21 4.70 -3.17
C THR A 8 4.42 3.40 -3.23
N ILE A 9 3.72 3.04 -2.16
CA ILE A 9 2.89 1.84 -2.11
C ILE A 9 1.41 2.22 -2.19
N ARG A 10 0.62 1.51 -2.99
CA ARG A 10 -0.84 1.61 -2.97
C ARG A 10 -1.44 0.26 -2.58
N ILE A 11 -2.26 0.25 -1.55
CA ILE A 11 -3.03 -0.93 -1.11
C ILE A 11 -4.49 -0.69 -1.46
N SER A 12 -5.00 -1.34 -2.50
CA SER A 12 -6.41 -1.25 -2.88
C SER A 12 -7.20 -2.35 -2.20
N TYR A 13 -8.20 -1.99 -1.39
CA TYR A 13 -8.91 -2.95 -0.54
C TYR A 13 -10.43 -2.84 -0.67
N CYS A 14 -11.09 -4.00 -0.61
CA CYS A 14 -12.55 -4.09 -0.60
C CYS A 14 -13.15 -3.53 0.71
N VAL A 15 -13.93 -2.46 0.61
CA VAL A 15 -14.63 -1.87 1.78
C VAL A 15 -15.79 -2.74 2.26
N GLN A 16 -16.52 -3.37 1.33
CA GLN A 16 -17.67 -4.25 1.63
C GLN A 16 -17.24 -5.53 2.36
N CYS A 17 -15.96 -5.90 2.22
CA CYS A 17 -15.37 -7.09 2.81
C CYS A 17 -14.80 -6.81 4.21
N HIS A 18 -14.92 -5.58 4.73
CA HIS A 18 -14.35 -5.13 5.99
C HIS A 18 -12.82 -5.33 6.09
N TRP A 19 -12.11 -5.21 4.96
CA TRP A 19 -10.66 -5.43 4.89
C TRP A 19 -9.80 -4.22 5.28
N LEU A 20 -10.42 -3.12 5.76
CA LEU A 20 -9.67 -1.94 6.23
C LEU A 20 -8.63 -2.32 7.29
N LEU A 21 -8.97 -3.19 8.25
CA LEU A 21 -8.05 -3.58 9.32
C LEU A 21 -6.84 -4.35 8.76
N ARG A 22 -7.08 -5.25 7.81
CA ARG A 22 -6.02 -6.00 7.11
C ARG A 22 -5.12 -5.05 6.31
N ALA A 23 -5.71 -4.11 5.58
CA ALA A 23 -4.97 -3.12 4.78
C ALA A 23 -4.14 -2.19 5.69
N GLY A 24 -4.72 -1.71 6.79
CA GLY A 24 -4.03 -0.88 7.78
C GLY A 24 -2.89 -1.61 8.48
N TRP A 25 -3.06 -2.88 8.83
CA TRP A 25 -1.97 -3.71 9.38
C TRP A 25 -0.80 -3.83 8.39
N MET A 26 -1.06 -4.19 7.14
CA MET A 26 0.00 -4.26 6.13
C MET A 26 0.70 -2.91 5.90
N ALA A 27 -0.04 -1.79 5.92
CA ALA A 27 0.57 -0.48 5.83
C ALA A 27 1.53 -0.20 7.01
N GLN A 28 1.15 -0.58 8.23
CA GLN A 28 2.02 -0.45 9.41
C GLN A 28 3.27 -1.33 9.30
N GLU A 29 3.13 -2.58 8.86
CA GLU A 29 4.28 -3.49 8.66
C GLU A 29 5.28 -2.93 7.64
N LEU A 30 4.78 -2.41 6.51
CA LEU A 30 5.61 -1.82 5.46
C LEU A 30 6.34 -0.56 5.95
N LEU A 31 5.62 0.36 6.60
CA LEU A 31 6.20 1.59 7.14
C LEU A 31 7.20 1.32 8.27
N SER A 32 6.94 0.30 9.09
CA SER A 32 7.84 -0.13 10.16
C SER A 32 9.12 -0.76 9.62
N THR A 33 8.99 -1.64 8.62
CA THR A 33 10.12 -2.40 8.06
C THR A 33 11.03 -1.54 7.19
N PHE A 34 10.44 -0.71 6.32
CA PHE A 34 11.19 0.05 5.33
C PHE A 34 11.45 1.50 5.76
N ALA A 35 10.79 2.00 6.81
CA ALA A 35 11.04 3.31 7.42
C ALA A 35 11.30 4.43 6.40
N THR A 36 12.56 4.88 6.28
CA THR A 36 12.97 6.00 5.40
C THR A 36 13.19 5.61 3.94
N ASP A 37 13.04 4.33 3.58
CA ASP A 37 13.17 3.84 2.21
C ASP A 37 11.85 3.84 1.43
N LEU A 38 10.72 4.11 2.08
CA LEU A 38 9.42 4.37 1.44
C LEU A 38 9.08 5.85 1.50
N GLY A 39 8.45 6.36 0.43
CA GLY A 39 7.90 7.71 0.40
C GLY A 39 6.53 7.78 1.09
N GLU A 40 5.65 6.84 0.74
CA GLU A 40 4.30 6.77 1.28
C GLU A 40 3.68 5.38 1.14
N VAL A 41 2.66 5.11 1.95
CA VAL A 41 1.73 4.00 1.77
C VAL A 41 0.31 4.57 1.74
N THR A 42 -0.37 4.42 0.60
CA THR A 42 -1.73 4.90 0.39
C THR A 42 -2.74 3.76 0.47
N LEU A 43 -3.75 3.92 1.32
CA LEU A 43 -4.90 3.01 1.38
C LEU A 43 -6.01 3.49 0.42
N VAL A 44 -6.35 2.68 -0.57
CA VAL A 44 -7.33 3.02 -1.62
C VAL A 44 -8.59 2.16 -1.45
N PRO A 45 -9.74 2.77 -1.09
CA PRO A 45 -11.01 2.05 -1.02
C PRO A 45 -11.46 1.55 -2.40
N GLY A 46 -11.97 0.32 -2.47
CA GLY A 46 -12.68 -0.19 -3.64
C GLY A 46 -13.69 -1.28 -3.29
N THR A 47 -14.17 -1.99 -4.31
CA THR A 47 -15.29 -2.96 -4.21
C THR A 47 -14.96 -4.26 -4.93
N GLY A 48 -15.78 -5.30 -4.75
CA GLY A 48 -15.66 -6.53 -5.56
C GLY A 48 -14.54 -7.48 -5.13
N GLY A 49 -14.23 -7.54 -3.83
CA GLY A 49 -13.25 -8.52 -3.32
C GLY A 49 -11.79 -8.19 -3.65
N ILE A 50 -11.48 -6.96 -4.05
CA ILE A 50 -10.10 -6.56 -4.38
C ILE A 50 -9.21 -6.51 -3.14
N PHE A 51 -7.98 -7.02 -3.28
CA PHE A 51 -6.88 -6.80 -2.35
C PHE A 51 -5.54 -6.74 -3.08
N THR A 52 -5.27 -5.63 -3.77
CA THR A 52 -4.03 -5.49 -4.55
C THR A 52 -3.02 -4.58 -3.87
N ILE A 53 -1.74 -4.87 -4.07
CA ILE A 53 -0.64 -4.02 -3.65
C ILE A 53 0.22 -3.67 -4.86
N SER A 54 0.40 -2.38 -5.12
CA SER A 54 1.33 -1.89 -6.14
C SER A 54 2.47 -1.09 -5.51
N CYS A 55 3.66 -1.21 -6.10
CA CYS A 55 4.79 -0.35 -5.84
C CYS A 55 4.98 0.55 -7.07
N ASN A 56 4.69 1.84 -6.91
CA ASN A 56 4.48 2.77 -8.01
C ASN A 56 3.46 2.18 -9.01
N ASP A 57 3.85 2.04 -10.27
CA ASP A 57 3.01 1.50 -11.36
C ASP A 57 3.10 -0.04 -11.51
N THR A 58 3.83 -0.73 -10.63
CA THR A 58 4.05 -2.18 -10.72
C THR A 58 3.19 -2.92 -9.70
N LEU A 59 2.29 -3.78 -10.16
CA LEU A 59 1.53 -4.70 -9.31
C LEU A 59 2.47 -5.76 -8.73
N ILE A 60 2.50 -5.91 -7.41
CA ILE A 60 3.36 -6.87 -6.70
C ILE A 60 2.57 -7.95 -5.94
N TRP A 61 1.27 -7.73 -5.71
CA TRP A 61 0.37 -8.68 -5.04
C TRP A 61 -1.09 -8.50 -5.51
N ASP A 62 -1.82 -9.61 -5.63
CA ASP A 62 -3.27 -9.71 -5.85
C ASP A 62 -3.86 -10.83 -4.95
#